data_AF-A0A2X3B8S2-F1
#
_entry.id   AF-A0A2X3B8S2-F1
#
_cell.length_a   1.000
_cell.length_b   1.000
_cell.length_c   1.000
_cell.angle_alpha   90.00
_cell.angle_beta   90.00
_cell.angle_gamma   90.00
#
_symmetry.space_group_name_H-M   'P 1'
#
loop_
_entity.id
_entity.type
_entity.pdbx_description
1 polymer ?
#
loop_
_entity_poly.entity_id
_entity_poly.type
_entity_poly.pdbx_seq_one_letter_code
_entity_poly.pdbx_strand_id
1 'polypeptide(L)'
;MPKKIAKDLLGDESKAELIIISPNERASSLESNQVDLVLATFIPRSGDEARVDFGTPYMKVAISIVNHYSDPSGMQDLLDSPLAIKKNTVLEDYFTTNYPKHRAYQI
;
A
#
# COMPACT_ATOMS: atom_id res chain seq x y z
N MET A 1 -12.16 7.43 -8.83
CA MET A 1 -11.39 8.53 -8.23
C MET A 1 -10.57 9.33 -9.24
N PRO A 2 -9.58 8.78 -9.97
CA PRO A 2 -8.76 9.58 -10.89
C PRO A 2 -9.57 10.30 -11.98
N LYS A 3 -10.54 9.61 -12.60
CA LYS A 3 -11.47 10.20 -13.57
C LYS A 3 -12.23 11.41 -13.03
N LYS A 4 -12.70 11.35 -11.78
CA LYS A 4 -13.43 12.45 -11.14
C LYS A 4 -12.52 13.66 -10.90
N ILE A 5 -11.29 13.43 -10.45
CA ILE A 5 -10.29 14.48 -10.28
C ILE A 5 -10.00 15.16 -11.63
N ALA A 6 -9.78 14.39 -12.70
CA ALA A 6 -9.55 14.94 -14.03
C ALA A 6 -10.76 15.74 -14.56
N LYS A 7 -11.98 15.26 -14.33
CA LYS A 7 -13.19 16.01 -14.66
C LYS A 7 -13.28 17.34 -13.92
N ASP A 8 -13.01 17.33 -12.62
CA ASP A 8 -13.14 18.51 -11.77
C ASP A 8 -12.07 19.57 -12.11
N LEU A 9 -10.86 19.14 -12.45
CA LEU A 9 -9.75 20.04 -12.77
C LEU A 9 -9.72 20.47 -14.24
N LEU A 10 -10.08 19.58 -15.18
CA LEU A 10 -9.84 19.74 -16.61
C LEU A 10 -11.11 19.68 -17.47
N GLY A 11 -12.28 19.50 -16.84
CA GLY A 11 -13.59 19.40 -17.49
C GLY A 11 -13.87 18.06 -18.18
N ASP A 12 -12.94 17.11 -18.15
CA ASP A 12 -13.01 15.86 -18.92
C ASP A 12 -12.34 14.70 -18.18
N GLU A 13 -13.09 13.59 -18.01
CA GLU A 13 -12.62 12.37 -17.33
C GLU A 13 -11.53 11.62 -18.12
N SER A 14 -11.47 11.80 -19.44
CA SER A 14 -10.53 11.10 -20.34
C SER A 14 -9.11 11.64 -20.28
N LYS A 15 -8.91 12.82 -19.69
CA LYS A 15 -7.61 13.48 -19.58
C LYS A 15 -6.72 12.93 -18.46
N ALA A 16 -7.20 11.96 -17.69
CA ALA A 16 -6.38 11.26 -16.70
C ALA A 16 -5.44 10.26 -17.39
N GLU A 17 -4.13 10.49 -17.29
CA GLU A 17 -3.12 9.49 -17.63
C GLU A 17 -2.84 8.59 -16.42
N LEU A 18 -2.85 7.28 -16.61
CA LEU A 18 -2.63 6.29 -15.55
C LEU A 18 -1.28 5.61 -15.73
N ILE A 19 -0.37 5.86 -14.81
CA ILE A 19 0.96 5.25 -14.77
C ILE A 19 0.97 4.20 -13.65
N ILE A 20 1.41 2.98 -13.97
CA ILE A 20 1.55 1.89 -13.00
C ILE A 20 2.87 2.08 -12.27
N ILE A 21 2.80 2.14 -10.94
CA ILE A 21 3.97 2.30 -10.06
C ILE A 21 3.99 1.24 -8.97
N SER A 22 5.19 0.80 -8.61
CA SER A 22 5.41 -0.15 -7.51
C SER A 22 5.34 0.55 -6.15
N PRO A 23 5.07 -0.17 -5.04
CA PRO A 23 4.97 0.42 -3.70
C PRO A 23 6.13 1.32 -3.28
N ASN A 24 7.36 0.92 -3.61
CA ASN A 24 8.59 1.63 -3.29
C ASN A 24 8.84 2.88 -4.16
N GLU A 25 8.16 3.00 -5.30
CA GLU A 25 8.38 4.09 -6.26
C GLU A 25 7.47 5.30 -6.00
N ARG A 26 6.42 5.15 -5.18
CA ARG A 26 5.38 6.16 -4.99
C ARG A 26 5.92 7.53 -4.58
N ALA A 27 6.80 7.59 -3.59
CA ALA A 27 7.37 8.85 -3.14
C ALA A 27 8.32 9.43 -4.18
N SER A 28 9.21 8.60 -4.75
CA SER A 28 10.20 9.06 -5.73
C SER A 28 9.56 9.55 -7.03
N SER A 29 8.45 8.95 -7.48
CA SER A 29 7.74 9.41 -8.67
C SER A 29 7.09 10.78 -8.48
N LEU A 30 6.71 11.15 -7.25
CA LEU A 30 6.25 12.50 -6.92
C LEU A 30 7.44 13.47 -6.84
N GLU A 31 8.51 13.08 -6.13
CA GLU A 31 9.72 13.90 -5.99
C GLU A 31 10.37 14.24 -7.35
N SER A 32 10.33 13.32 -8.31
CA SER A 32 10.89 13.51 -9.65
C SER A 32 9.93 14.17 -10.64
N ASN A 33 8.75 14.61 -10.21
CA ASN A 33 7.66 15.13 -11.07
C ASN A 33 7.27 14.17 -12.21
N GLN A 34 7.41 12.86 -12.01
CA GLN A 34 6.97 11.86 -12.99
C GLN A 34 5.44 11.74 -13.00
N VAL A 35 4.81 11.92 -11.85
CA VAL A 35 3.35 11.89 -11.68
C VAL A 35 2.89 13.11 -10.87
N ASP A 36 1.69 13.61 -11.16
CA ASP A 36 1.10 14.70 -10.39
C ASP A 36 0.48 14.22 -9.07
N LEU A 37 -0.03 12.98 -9.04
CA LEU A 37 -0.76 12.40 -7.92
C LEU A 37 -0.51 10.90 -7.82
N VAL A 38 -0.43 10.39 -6.58
CA VAL A 38 -0.42 8.95 -6.31
C VAL A 38 -1.73 8.52 -5.69
N LEU A 39 -2.46 7.64 -6.38
CA LEU A 39 -3.72 7.02 -5.92
C LEU A 39 -3.58 5.49 -5.84
N ALA A 40 -2.56 5.01 -5.14
CA ALA A 40 -2.14 3.60 -5.13
C ALA A 40 -2.05 3.01 -3.70
N THR A 41 -3.14 3.11 -2.93
CA THR A 41 -3.25 2.66 -1.52
C THR A 41 -1.98 2.97 -0.72
N PHE A 42 -1.67 4.27 -0.67
CA PHE A 42 -0.45 4.76 -0.04
C PHE A 42 -0.73 5.06 1.44
N ILE A 43 -0.34 4.12 2.31
CA ILE A 43 -0.39 4.29 3.76
C ILE A 43 0.89 5.04 4.17
N PRO A 44 0.79 6.19 4.85
CA PRO A 44 1.97 6.94 5.32
C PRO A 44 2.84 6.10 6.25
N ARG A 45 4.16 6.09 6.02
CA ARG A 45 5.16 5.54 6.94
C ARG A 45 5.98 6.65 7.59
N SER A 46 6.69 6.30 8.65
CA SER A 46 7.68 7.19 9.24
C SER A 46 8.70 7.60 8.17
N GLY A 47 8.80 8.90 7.91
CA GLY A 47 9.68 9.47 6.89
C GLY A 47 9.00 9.81 5.55
N ASP A 48 7.83 9.24 5.23
CA ASP A 48 7.13 9.57 3.97
C ASP A 48 6.57 11.00 4.02
N GLU A 49 6.04 11.43 5.17
CA GLU A 49 5.51 12.79 5.35
C GLU A 49 6.59 13.88 5.26
N ALA A 50 7.87 13.52 5.38
CA ALA A 50 8.98 14.45 5.14
C ALA A 50 9.35 14.57 3.66
N ARG A 51 8.85 13.65 2.82
CA ARG A 51 9.18 13.52 1.39
C ARG A 51 8.04 13.99 0.49
N VAL A 52 6.80 13.74 0.90
CA VAL A 52 5.59 14.04 0.12
C VAL A 52 4.46 14.52 1.01
N ASP A 53 3.56 15.32 0.43
CA ASP A 53 2.34 15.77 1.10
C ASP A 53 1.20 14.78 0.89
N PHE A 54 0.48 14.47 1.97
CA PHE A 54 -0.72 13.64 1.91
C PHE A 54 -1.98 14.52 1.94
N GLY A 55 -2.90 14.26 1.01
CA GLY A 55 -4.24 14.84 1.04
C GLY A 55 -5.13 14.23 2.12
N THR A 56 -6.37 14.70 2.22
CA THR A 56 -7.36 14.15 3.14
C THR A 56 -7.56 12.65 2.93
N PRO A 57 -7.51 11.82 3.99
CA PRO A 57 -7.72 10.38 3.87
C PRO A 57 -9.06 10.04 3.22
N TYR A 58 -9.04 9.22 2.17
CA TYR A 58 -10.23 8.82 1.42
C TYR A 58 -10.73 7.41 1.74
N MET A 59 -9.97 6.62 2.51
CA MET A 59 -10.39 5.32 3.04
C MET A 59 -9.62 4.97 4.31
N LYS A 60 -10.17 4.02 5.08
CA LYS A 60 -9.47 3.31 6.16
C LYS A 60 -9.27 1.87 5.75
N VAL A 61 -8.13 1.30 6.10
CA VAL A 61 -7.78 -0.10 5.79
C VAL A 61 -7.30 -0.79 7.06
N ALA A 62 -7.59 -2.08 7.17
CA ALA A 62 -7.06 -2.97 8.18
C ALA A 62 -6.30 -4.12 7.51
N ILE A 63 -5.36 -4.70 8.23
CA ILE A 63 -4.68 -5.92 7.82
C ILE A 63 -5.59 -7.10 8.16
N SER A 64 -5.73 -8.04 7.24
CA SER A 64 -6.44 -9.30 7.45
C SER A 64 -5.70 -10.41 6.71
N ILE A 65 -5.91 -11.64 7.16
CA ILE A 65 -5.24 -12.82 6.62
C ILE A 65 -6.31 -13.75 6.07
N VAL A 66 -6.03 -14.32 4.90
CA VAL A 66 -6.92 -15.25 4.21
C VAL A 66 -6.22 -16.59 4.11
N ASN A 67 -6.91 -17.66 4.49
CA ASN A 67 -6.44 -19.04 4.38
C ASN A 67 -7.42 -19.85 3.52
N HIS A 68 -6.91 -20.80 2.74
CA HIS A 68 -7.70 -21.66 1.84
C HIS A 68 -8.50 -22.74 2.58
N TYR A 69 -8.03 -23.20 3.73
CA TYR A 69 -8.57 -24.42 4.37
C TYR A 69 -9.43 -24.15 5.59
N SER A 70 -8.94 -23.30 6.49
CA SER A 70 -9.64 -22.98 7.73
C SER A 70 -9.18 -21.65 8.26
N ASP A 71 -10.09 -20.93 8.92
CA ASP A 71 -9.73 -19.71 9.62
C ASP A 71 -8.75 -20.05 10.76
N PRO A 72 -7.65 -19.29 10.89
CA PRO A 72 -6.76 -19.45 12.03
C PRO A 72 -7.51 -19.09 13.32
N SER A 73 -7.32 -19.90 14.36
CA SER A 73 -7.92 -19.65 15.68
C SER A 73 -7.18 -18.53 16.44
N GLY A 74 -6.01 -18.12 15.94
CA GLY A 74 -5.26 -16.99 16.47
C GLY A 74 -3.91 -16.80 15.77
N MET A 75 -3.10 -15.89 16.32
CA MET A 75 -1.79 -15.56 15.75
C MET A 75 -0.80 -16.74 15.78
N GLN A 76 -0.93 -17.65 16.74
CA GLN A 76 0.00 -18.78 16.87
C GLN A 76 -0.04 -19.67 15.61
N ASP A 77 -1.24 -20.00 15.12
CA ASP A 77 -1.45 -20.80 13.90
C ASP A 77 -0.78 -20.17 12.66
N LEU A 78 -0.69 -18.84 12.64
CA LEU A 78 -0.10 -18.06 11.57
C LEU A 78 1.44 -18.06 11.64
N LEU A 79 2.01 -17.97 12.84
CA LEU A 79 3.46 -17.97 13.04
C LEU A 79 4.08 -19.34 12.78
N ASP A 80 3.30 -20.40 13.02
CA ASP A 80 3.71 -21.77 12.74
C ASP A 80 3.62 -22.12 11.25
N SER A 81 3.06 -21.24 10.41
CA SER A 81 2.89 -21.45 8.96
C SER A 81 3.70 -20.43 8.12
N PRO A 82 4.11 -20.77 6.89
CA PRO A 82 4.68 -19.79 5.96
C PRO A 82 3.62 -18.77 5.51
N LEU A 83 3.91 -17.48 5.64
CA LEU A 83 3.06 -16.38 5.20
C LEU A 83 3.52 -15.86 3.83
N ALA A 84 2.58 -15.70 2.90
CA ALA A 84 2.84 -15.00 1.65
C ALA A 84 2.68 -13.49 1.87
N ILE A 85 3.79 -12.75 1.82
CA ILE A 85 3.82 -11.31 2.11
C ILE A 85 4.40 -10.57 0.90
N LYS A 86 3.73 -9.49 0.50
CA LYS A 86 4.22 -8.62 -0.57
C LYS A 86 5.32 -7.70 -0.04
N LYS A 87 6.44 -7.64 -0.76
CA LYS A 87 7.57 -6.76 -0.42
C LYS A 87 7.19 -5.28 -0.39
N ASN A 88 7.88 -4.54 0.47
CA ASN A 88 7.77 -3.09 0.62
C ASN A 88 6.35 -2.63 0.95
N THR A 89 5.62 -3.41 1.75
CA THR A 89 4.27 -3.06 2.22
C THR A 89 4.23 -2.88 3.74
N VAL A 90 3.23 -2.15 4.24
CA VAL A 90 3.00 -2.00 5.69
C VAL A 90 2.76 -3.35 6.38
N LEU A 91 2.28 -4.35 5.64
CA LEU A 91 2.13 -5.71 6.13
C LEU A 91 3.49 -6.35 6.48
N GLU A 92 4.48 -6.19 5.60
CA GLU A 92 5.84 -6.67 5.84
C GLU A 92 6.46 -5.99 7.06
N ASP A 93 6.31 -4.66 7.17
CA ASP A 93 6.80 -3.88 8.31
C ASP A 93 6.19 -4.37 9.62
N TYR A 94 4.87 -4.62 9.63
CA TYR A 94 4.14 -5.10 10.79
C TYR A 94 4.65 -6.47 11.27
N PHE A 95 4.79 -7.45 10.37
CA PHE A 95 5.25 -8.80 10.73
C PHE A 95 6.72 -8.82 11.13
N THR A 96 7.57 -8.05 10.45
CA THR A 96 9.00 -7.96 10.80
C THR A 96 9.21 -7.33 12.17
N THR A 97 8.42 -6.31 12.51
CA THR A 97 8.53 -5.61 13.80
C THR A 97 7.94 -6.40 14.96
N ASN A 98 6.72 -6.93 14.80
CA ASN A 98 5.98 -7.55 15.91
C ASN A 98 6.23 -9.05 16.05
N TYR A 99 6.61 -9.73 14.97
CA TYR A 99 6.78 -11.18 14.93
C TYR A 99 8.07 -11.58 14.19
N PRO A 100 9.26 -11.14 14.62
CA PRO A 100 10.50 -11.29 13.84
C PRO A 100 10.92 -12.73 13.52
N LYS A 101 10.32 -13.73 14.17
CA LYS A 101 10.56 -15.17 13.93
C LYS A 101 9.56 -15.80 12.96
N HIS A 102 8.62 -15.03 12.41
CA HIS A 102 7.65 -15.53 11.43
C HIS A 102 8.36 -16.09 10.20
N ARG A 103 7.73 -17.07 9.55
CA ARG A 103 8.21 -17.60 8.28
C ARG A 103 7.48 -16.89 7.15
N ALA A 104 8.21 -16.21 6.26
CA ALA A 104 7.63 -15.53 5.11
C ALA A 104 8.23 -16.04 3.78
N TYR A 105 7.38 -16.11 2.76
CA TYR A 105 7.78 -16.18 1.35
C TYR A 105 7.27 -14.91 0.65
N GLN A 106 8.13 -14.36 -0.19
CA GLN A 106 7.95 -13.04 -0.78
C GLN A 106 7.20 -13.13 -2.12
N ILE A 107 6.17 -12.30 -2.28
CA ILE A 107 5.36 -12.17 -3.52
C ILE A 107 5.37 -10.77 -4.10
#